data_AF-A0A398CQU5-F1
#
_entry.id   AF-A0A398CQU5-F1
#
_cell.length_a   1.000
_cell.length_b   1.000
_cell.length_c   1.000
_cell.angle_alpha   90.00
_cell.angle_beta   90.00
_cell.angle_gamma   90.00
#
_symmetry.space_group_name_H-M   'P 1'
#
loop_
_entity.id
_entity.type
_entity.pdbx_description
1 polymer ?
#
loop_
_entity_poly.entity_id
_entity_poly.type
_entity_poly.pdbx_seq_one_letter_code
_entity_poly.pdbx_strand_id
1 'polypeptide(L)'
;MIGRVAHPRKIVTNYHSGGKPTDVRTLLKAFASGEKLSSIEKNLSKTGYDAAIALSRTYPGLNMVGADIGLDNHLRPWIIELNTNPDPYIFRHLADKRIARKVLSYARALRRIPPAKSKPKR
;
A
#
# COMPACT_ATOMS: atom_id res chain seq x y z
N MET A 1 -0.58 -4.00 6.91
CA MET A 1 -0.35 -2.88 5.97
C MET A 1 1.05 -3.04 5.38
N ILE A 2 1.26 -2.70 4.11
CA ILE A 2 2.58 -2.84 3.47
C ILE A 2 3.14 -1.45 3.26
N GLY A 3 4.34 -1.21 3.77
CA GLY A 3 5.10 0.00 3.50
C GLY A 3 6.12 -0.23 2.39
N ARG A 4 6.63 0.87 1.84
CA ARG A 4 7.83 0.84 0.99
C ARG A 4 8.93 1.61 1.69
N VAL A 5 10.15 1.09 1.63
CA VAL A 5 11.36 1.74 2.16
C VAL A 5 12.14 2.28 0.99
N ALA A 6 12.59 3.52 1.07
CA ALA A 6 13.56 4.01 0.11
C ALA A 6 14.91 3.31 0.36
N HIS A 7 15.75 3.26 -0.67
CA HIS A 7 17.15 2.83 -0.48
C HIS A 7 17.82 3.75 0.57
N PRO A 8 18.71 3.27 1.46
CA PRO A 8 19.36 4.08 2.51
C PRO A 8 20.12 5.35 2.05
N ARG A 9 20.25 5.56 0.74
CA ARG A 9 20.93 6.71 0.11
C ARG A 9 20.00 7.51 -0.82
N LYS A 10 18.69 7.28 -0.75
CA LYS A 10 17.69 7.93 -1.60
C LYS A 10 16.49 8.32 -0.75
N ILE A 11 15.95 9.52 -1.01
CA ILE A 11 14.75 10.05 -0.34
C ILE A 11 13.47 9.45 -0.97
N VAL A 12 13.58 8.85 -2.16
CA VAL A 12 12.43 8.40 -2.97
C VAL A 12 12.17 6.89 -2.81
N THR A 13 10.93 6.52 -2.49
CA THR A 13 10.39 5.16 -2.33
C THR A 13 9.86 4.54 -3.63
N ASN A 14 10.36 4.97 -4.80
CA ASN A 14 9.91 4.43 -6.09
C ASN A 14 10.49 3.01 -6.30
N TYR A 15 9.65 2.07 -6.74
CA TYR A 15 10.02 0.67 -7.03
C TYR A 15 11.17 0.57 -8.05
N HIS A 16 11.21 1.48 -9.04
CA HIS A 16 12.28 1.56 -10.03
C HIS A 16 13.62 2.07 -9.46
N SER A 17 13.63 2.52 -8.21
CA SER A 17 14.82 3.08 -7.53
C SER A 17 15.37 2.19 -6.41
N GLY A 18 14.90 0.94 -6.27
CA GLY A 18 15.43 -0.05 -5.32
C GLY A 18 14.64 -0.19 -4.01
N GLY A 19 13.41 0.34 -3.94
CA GLY A 19 12.57 0.20 -2.76
C GLY A 19 12.00 -1.22 -2.61
N LYS A 20 12.38 -1.92 -1.54
CA LYS A 20 11.84 -3.25 -1.23
C LYS A 20 10.53 -3.10 -0.46
N PRO A 21 9.41 -3.68 -0.93
CA PRO A 21 8.18 -3.67 -0.16
C PRO A 21 8.38 -4.53 1.10
N THR A 22 8.08 -3.95 2.26
CA THR A 22 8.37 -4.51 3.59
C THR A 22 7.19 -4.23 4.53
N ASP A 23 7.09 -5.01 5.61
CA ASP A 23 6.11 -4.76 6.65
C ASP A 23 6.32 -3.38 7.31
N VAL A 24 5.25 -2.61 7.46
CA VAL A 24 5.31 -1.26 8.04
C VAL A 24 5.87 -1.27 9.47
N ARG A 25 5.61 -2.32 10.26
CA ARG A 25 6.16 -2.47 11.61
C ARG A 25 7.66 -2.55 11.57
N THR A 26 8.22 -3.26 10.60
CA THR A 26 9.67 -3.36 10.45
C THR A 26 10.32 -1.99 10.25
N LEU A 27 9.62 -1.04 9.61
CA LEU A 27 10.11 0.33 9.39
C LEU A 27 9.99 1.18 10.63
N LEU A 28 8.84 1.08 11.29
CA LEU A 28 8.52 1.92 12.42
C LEU A 28 9.17 1.45 13.72
N LYS A 29 9.67 0.20 13.78
CA LYS A 29 10.36 -0.36 14.96
C LYS A 29 11.55 0.48 15.44
N ALA A 30 12.24 1.19 14.54
CA ALA A 30 13.33 2.08 14.91
C ALA A 30 12.86 3.38 15.61
N PHE A 31 11.58 3.73 15.47
CA PHE A 31 11.00 4.99 15.92
C PHE A 31 9.93 4.82 17.01
N ALA A 32 9.31 3.63 17.11
CA ALA A 32 8.25 3.32 18.06
C ALA A 32 8.13 1.81 18.34
N SER A 33 7.63 1.47 19.53
CA SER A 33 7.34 0.10 19.96
C SER A 33 5.99 0.01 20.67
N GLY A 34 5.52 -1.21 20.95
CA GLY A 34 4.32 -1.50 21.74
C GLY A 34 3.06 -0.79 21.24
N GLU A 35 2.37 -0.12 22.16
CA GLU A 35 1.13 0.61 21.88
C GLU A 35 1.34 1.79 20.93
N LYS A 36 2.48 2.50 21.03
CA LYS A 36 2.79 3.63 20.17
C LYS A 36 2.92 3.19 18.71
N LEU A 37 3.61 2.07 18.47
CA LEU A 37 3.70 1.47 17.14
C LEU A 37 2.31 1.11 16.60
N SER A 38 1.49 0.47 17.43
CA SER A 38 0.12 0.08 17.06
C SER A 38 -0.77 1.30 16.77
N SER A 39 -0.57 2.40 17.49
CA SER A 39 -1.28 3.67 17.29
C SER A 39 -0.91 4.31 15.94
N ILE A 40 0.38 4.33 15.59
CA ILE A 40 0.84 4.85 14.29
C ILE A 40 0.25 4.04 13.13
N GLU A 41 0.23 2.72 13.24
CA GLU A 41 -0.39 1.87 12.23
C GLU A 41 -1.89 2.13 12.06
N LYS A 42 -2.62 2.28 13.17
CA LYS A 42 -4.05 2.62 13.16
C LYS A 42 -4.27 3.99 12.51
N ASN A 43 -3.44 4.98 12.83
CA ASN A 43 -3.53 6.31 12.26
C ASN A 43 -3.26 6.29 10.75
N LEU A 44 -2.20 5.63 10.29
CA LEU A 44 -1.92 5.45 8.86
C LEU A 44 -3.09 4.78 8.12
N SER A 45 -3.63 3.70 8.69
CA SER A 45 -4.77 3.00 8.11
C SER A 45 -6.02 3.87 8.06
N LYS A 46 -6.28 4.65 9.11
CA LYS A 46 -7.41 5.58 9.18
C LYS A 46 -7.26 6.71 8.17
N THR A 47 -6.09 7.34 8.09
CA THR A 47 -5.80 8.41 7.12
C THR A 47 -6.01 7.94 5.69
N GLY A 48 -5.49 6.76 5.31
CA GLY A 48 -5.69 6.21 3.96
C GLY A 48 -7.16 5.90 3.66
N TYR A 49 -7.90 5.37 4.65
CA TYR A 49 -9.33 5.08 4.50
C TYR A 49 -10.17 6.35 4.37
N ASP A 50 -9.97 7.32 5.25
CA ASP A 50 -10.68 8.60 5.22
C ASP A 50 -10.41 9.34 3.90
N ALA A 51 -9.17 9.30 3.40
CA ALA A 51 -8.81 9.86 2.10
C ALA A 51 -9.58 9.21 0.95
N ALA A 52 -9.70 7.87 0.96
CA ALA A 52 -10.48 7.15 -0.05
C ALA A 52 -11.97 7.48 0.01
N ILE A 53 -12.54 7.65 1.21
CA ILE A 53 -13.93 8.08 1.42
C ILE A 53 -14.14 9.52 0.93
N ALA A 54 -13.19 10.41 1.19
CA ALA A 54 -13.27 11.78 0.69
C ALA A 54 -13.26 11.80 -0.85
N LEU A 55 -12.38 11.02 -1.47
CA LEU A 55 -12.28 10.92 -2.93
C LEU A 55 -13.53 10.29 -3.57
N SER A 56 -14.13 9.28 -2.92
CA SER A 56 -15.30 8.60 -3.46
C SER A 56 -16.55 9.48 -3.53
N ARG A 57 -16.64 10.53 -2.71
CA ARG A 57 -17.71 11.53 -2.80
C ARG A 57 -17.67 12.29 -4.12
N THR A 58 -16.48 12.57 -4.64
CA THR A 58 -16.29 13.25 -5.94
C THR A 58 -16.29 12.25 -7.10
N TYR A 59 -15.81 11.03 -6.88
CA TYR A 59 -15.71 9.98 -7.89
C TYR A 59 -16.46 8.71 -7.46
N PRO A 60 -17.79 8.62 -7.66
CA PRO A 60 -18.62 7.52 -7.14
C PRO A 60 -18.25 6.12 -7.65
N GLY A 61 -17.59 6.02 -8.81
CA GLY A 61 -17.10 4.75 -9.37
C GLY A 61 -15.74 4.29 -8.83
N LEU A 62 -15.15 5.05 -7.91
CA LEU A 62 -13.83 4.75 -7.36
C LEU A 62 -13.88 3.54 -6.42
N ASN A 63 -13.18 2.48 -6.81
CA ASN A 63 -13.18 1.20 -6.09
C ASN A 63 -11.79 0.76 -5.58
N MET A 64 -10.75 1.54 -5.90
CA MET A 64 -9.38 1.29 -5.47
C MET A 64 -8.60 2.60 -5.41
N VAL A 65 -7.83 2.79 -4.34
CA VAL A 65 -6.93 3.94 -4.17
C VAL A 65 -5.59 3.43 -3.67
N GLY A 66 -4.52 3.83 -4.34
CA GLY A 66 -3.17 3.78 -3.80
C GLY A 66 -2.87 5.11 -3.12
N ALA A 67 -2.40 5.09 -1.87
CA ALA A 67 -2.06 6.30 -1.14
C ALA A 67 -0.59 6.27 -0.76
N ASP A 68 0.14 7.32 -1.13
CA ASP A 68 1.50 7.53 -0.64
C ASP A 68 1.44 8.51 0.53
N ILE A 69 1.88 8.03 1.68
CA ILE A 69 1.79 8.73 2.96
C ILE A 69 3.18 8.86 3.55
N GLY A 70 3.59 10.10 3.81
CA GLY A 70 4.79 10.42 4.58
C GLY A 70 4.50 10.49 6.08
N LEU A 71 5.55 10.35 6.89
CA LEU A 71 5.50 10.62 8.33
C LEU A 71 6.48 11.76 8.62
N ASP A 72 6.04 12.75 9.40
CA ASP A 72 6.93 13.81 9.89
C ASP A 72 7.75 13.37 11.11
N ASN A 73 8.57 14.26 11.65
CA ASN A 73 9.40 14.01 12.83
C ASN A 73 8.60 13.69 14.11
N HIS A 74 7.30 13.99 14.13
CA HIS A 74 6.37 13.66 15.20
C HIS A 74 5.55 12.39 14.88
N LEU A 75 5.89 11.69 13.80
CA LEU A 75 5.19 10.50 13.29
C LEU A 75 3.72 10.79 12.94
N ARG A 76 3.41 12.02 12.53
CA ARG A 76 2.08 12.38 12.01
C ARG A 76 2.01 12.04 10.52
N PRO A 77 0.91 11.43 10.04
CA PRO A 77 0.75 11.07 8.63
C PRO A 77 0.42 12.29 7.76
N TRP A 78 1.12 12.41 6.63
CA TRP A 78 0.90 13.41 5.58
C TRP A 78 0.62 12.71 4.26
N ILE A 79 -0.53 12.98 3.64
CA ILE A 79 -0.85 12.44 2.31
C ILE A 79 -0.01 13.21 1.28
N ILE A 80 0.79 12.48 0.50
CA ILE A 80 1.65 13.03 -0.55
C ILE A 80 0.95 12.87 -1.91
N GLU A 81 0.45 11.67 -2.20
CA GLU A 81 -0.26 11.39 -3.45
C GLU A 81 -1.40 10.38 -3.25
N LEU A 82 -2.44 10.49 -4.09
CA LEU A 82 -3.53 9.52 -4.17
C LEU A 82 -3.71 9.08 -5.63
N ASN A 83 -3.47 7.80 -5.91
CA ASN A 83 -3.63 7.18 -7.21
C ASN A 83 -4.95 6.41 -7.30
N THR A 84 -5.82 6.75 -8.25
CA THR A 84 -7.13 6.09 -8.45
C THR A 84 -7.06 4.84 -9.33
N ASN A 85 -5.88 4.56 -9.91
CA ASN A 85 -5.59 3.35 -10.69
C ASN A 85 -4.22 2.77 -10.32
N PRO A 86 -4.02 2.32 -9.06
CA PRO A 86 -2.74 1.75 -8.66
C PRO A 86 -2.50 0.40 -9.37
N ASP A 87 -1.26 0.13 -9.78
CA ASP A 87 -0.89 -1.16 -10.37
C ASP A 87 -0.96 -2.28 -9.30
N PRO A 88 -1.87 -3.27 -9.45
CA PRO A 88 -2.00 -4.36 -8.49
C PRO A 88 -0.87 -5.40 -8.61
N TYR A 89 -0.05 -5.38 -9.66
CA TYR A 89 1.00 -6.37 -9.88
C TYR A 89 2.26 -6.12 -9.07
N ILE A 90 2.46 -4.90 -8.55
CA ILE A 90 3.63 -4.56 -7.72
C ILE A 90 3.79 -5.47 -6.50
N PHE A 91 2.68 -5.98 -5.96
CA PHE A 91 2.70 -6.90 -4.82
C PHE A 91 3.29 -8.27 -5.15
N ARG A 92 3.45 -8.63 -6.44
CA ARG A 92 4.12 -9.89 -6.86
C ARG A 92 5.58 -9.94 -6.43
N HIS A 93 6.21 -8.79 -6.22
CA HIS A 93 7.62 -8.70 -5.79
C HIS A 93 7.81 -8.95 -4.29
N LEU A 94 6.74 -9.00 -3.50
CA LEU A 94 6.82 -9.40 -2.09
C LEU A 94 7.24 -10.86 -1.94
N ALA A 95 8.01 -11.17 -0.90
CA ALA A 95 8.31 -12.55 -0.51
C ALA A 95 7.03 -13.30 -0.13
N ASP A 96 6.15 -12.66 0.66
CA ASP A 96 4.85 -13.23 1.00
C ASP A 96 3.86 -13.10 -0.17
N LYS A 97 3.65 -14.22 -0.88
CA LYS A 97 2.73 -14.29 -2.02
C LYS A 97 1.26 -14.28 -1.62
N ARG A 98 0.89 -14.39 -0.33
CA ARG A 98 -0.51 -14.30 0.12
C ARG A 98 -1.11 -12.93 -0.16
N ILE A 99 -0.31 -11.88 0.03
CA ILE A 99 -0.69 -10.50 -0.25
C ILE A 99 -0.98 -10.33 -1.73
N ALA A 100 -0.04 -10.72 -2.60
CA ALA A 100 -0.21 -10.62 -4.04
C ALA A 100 -1.48 -11.36 -4.51
N ARG A 101 -1.71 -12.58 -3.99
CA ARG A 101 -2.93 -13.34 -4.30
C ARG A 101 -4.21 -12.59 -3.90
N LYS A 102 -4.24 -12.00 -2.71
CA LYS A 102 -5.39 -11.25 -2.18
C LYS A 102 -5.66 -9.97 -2.98
N VAL A 103 -4.64 -9.18 -3.28
CA VAL A 103 -4.82 -7.95 -4.08
C VAL A 103 -5.28 -8.29 -5.50
N LEU A 104 -4.69 -9.31 -6.12
CA LEU A 104 -5.09 -9.74 -7.46
C LEU A 104 -6.49 -10.36 -7.49
N SER A 105 -6.97 -10.99 -6.41
CA SER A 105 -8.36 -11.44 -6.35
C SER A 105 -9.33 -10.26 -6.30
N TYR A 106 -9.03 -9.22 -5.54
CA TYR A 106 -9.84 -8.00 -5.51
C TYR A 106 -9.84 -7.27 -6.86
N ALA A 107 -8.66 -7.11 -7.47
CA ALA A 107 -8.56 -6.48 -8.79
C ALA A 107 -9.37 -7.20 -9.88
N ARG A 108 -9.44 -8.55 -9.82
CA ARG A 108 -10.30 -9.33 -10.74
C ARG A 108 -11.78 -9.17 -10.45
N ALA A 109 -12.19 -9.22 -9.17
CA ALA A 109 -13.58 -9.01 -8.79
C ALA A 109 -14.10 -7.64 -9.25
N LEU A 110 -13.23 -6.64 -9.22
CA LEU A 110 -13.48 -5.28 -9.70
C LEU A 110 -13.27 -5.10 -11.21
N ARG A 111 -13.01 -6.18 -11.97
CA ARG A 111 -12.76 -6.19 -13.43
C ARG A 111 -11.63 -5.26 -13.90
N ARG A 112 -10.65 -4.98 -13.03
CA ARG A 112 -9.49 -4.12 -13.35
C ARG A 112 -8.38 -4.85 -14.10
N ILE A 113 -8.33 -6.17 -13.96
CA ILE A 113 -7.37 -7.03 -14.64
C ILE A 113 -8.07 -8.26 -15.22
N PRO A 114 -7.49 -8.92 -16.25
CA PRO A 114 -8.07 -10.12 -16.82
C PRO A 114 -8.28 -11.25 -15.79
N PRO A 115 -9.26 -12.14 -16.03
CA PRO A 115 -9.44 -13.34 -15.21
C PRO A 115 -8.15 -14.17 -15.18
N ALA A 116 -7.99 -14.95 -14.11
CA ALA A 116 -6.84 -15.86 -14.03
C ALA A 116 -6.89 -16.84 -15.21
N LYS A 117 -5.80 -16.95 -15.97
CA LYS A 117 -5.66 -18.02 -16.96
C LYS A 117 -5.82 -19.35 -16.23
N SER A 118 -6.69 -20.23 -16.73
CA SER A 118 -6.75 -21.61 -16.26
C SER A 118 -5.37 -22.25 -16.45
N LYS A 119 -4.90 -23.01 -15.45
CA LYS A 119 -3.73 -23.84 -15.67
C LYS A 119 -4.10 -24.86 -16.76
N PRO A 120 -3.21 -25.13 -17.74
CA PRO A 120 -3.46 -26.23 -18.67
C PRO A 120 -3.69 -27.49 -17.84
N LYS A 121 -4.76 -28.23 -18.18
CA LYS A 121 -4.98 -29.57 -17.63
C LYS A 121 -3.75 -30.40 -18.02
N ARG A 122 -3.02 -30.89 -17.00
CA ARG A 122 -2.06 -31.96 -17.18
C ARG A 122 -2.81 -33.27 -17.30
#